data_AF-A0A8H7ADU4-F1
#
_entry.id   AF-A0A8H7ADU4-F1
#
_cell.length_a   1.000
_cell.length_b   1.000
_cell.length_c   1.000
_cell.angle_alpha   90.00
_cell.angle_beta   90.00
_cell.angle_gamma   90.00
#
_symmetry.space_group_name_H-M   'P 1'
#
loop_
_entity.id
_entity.type
_entity.pdbx_description
1 polymer ?
#
loop_
_entity_poly.entity_id
_entity_poly.type
_entity_poly.pdbx_seq_one_letter_code
_entity_poly.pdbx_strand_id
1 'polypeptide(L)'
;MASDLTKAPQPCQVLDPGKATLTPPFPEDVQLVSAAPILPVLVRSNGDSNRTHSAHIRYIDPMHNPFVFVEHELSVRRLDLVASHMWIAGIPRNIRPLHRQLSLRRTIMITERIDLHLLWGRGEIHLKPIPSFLLNHASFCELVSNGTNIQSSYLTASAIDFLHSYCKLIVYESDLAIAQSHKLLPKGVDYAQWTAFARCITKAAQSNKSAPRWVFGELRLSRINFLYRFLPSMSGRYLLRGYTWDVNHYSTFLQANFRWVLTMFLFLSVVLNAFQVALATDLGRDTQGFPEVAWRFSVFCQLVIAALIVVVLFALTIAMVVNALTAWRRRHPTHI
;
A
#
# COMPACT_ATOMS: atom_id res chain seq x y z
N MET A 1 -50.85 34.02 -9.43
CA MET A 1 -50.31 32.86 -8.68
C MET A 1 -49.07 32.37 -9.38
N ALA A 2 -47.91 32.96 -9.07
CA ALA A 2 -46.61 32.52 -9.57
C ALA A 2 -45.56 32.96 -8.54
N SER A 3 -45.28 32.11 -7.58
CA SER A 3 -44.24 32.30 -6.57
C SER A 3 -43.77 30.93 -6.09
N ASP A 4 -42.61 30.51 -6.57
CA ASP A 4 -41.56 29.74 -5.85
C ASP A 4 -40.76 28.86 -6.82
N LEU A 5 -39.83 29.48 -7.55
CA LEU A 5 -38.74 28.78 -8.24
C LEU A 5 -37.44 29.59 -8.13
N THR A 6 -37.01 29.91 -6.91
CA THR A 6 -35.62 30.31 -6.63
C THR A 6 -35.31 30.14 -5.16
N LYS A 7 -34.90 28.93 -4.74
CA LYS A 7 -34.15 28.75 -3.49
C LYS A 7 -32.83 28.06 -3.84
N ALA A 8 -31.80 28.87 -4.05
CA ALA A 8 -30.44 28.39 -4.17
C ALA A 8 -30.04 27.68 -2.86
N PRO A 9 -29.28 26.57 -2.91
CA PRO A 9 -28.76 25.94 -1.69
C PRO A 9 -27.88 26.95 -0.95
N GLN A 10 -28.14 27.10 0.36
CA GLN A 10 -27.42 28.02 1.22
C GLN A 10 -25.91 27.74 1.19
N PRO A 11 -25.05 28.77 1.18
CA PRO A 11 -23.60 28.58 1.19
C PRO A 11 -23.16 27.95 2.51
N CYS A 12 -22.42 26.84 2.44
CA CYS A 12 -21.79 26.21 3.60
C CYS A 12 -20.93 27.24 4.34
N GLN A 13 -21.27 27.50 5.61
CA GLN A 13 -20.61 28.45 6.49
C GLN A 13 -19.09 28.22 6.54
N VAL A 14 -18.35 29.33 6.57
CA VAL A 14 -16.90 29.39 6.76
C VAL A 14 -16.62 29.22 8.26
N LEU A 15 -15.76 28.27 8.63
CA LEU A 15 -15.44 27.92 10.03
C LEU A 15 -14.29 28.80 10.58
N ASP A 16 -14.49 29.32 11.79
CA ASP A 16 -13.53 30.09 12.58
C ASP A 16 -12.33 29.24 13.07
N PRO A 17 -11.10 29.76 13.04
CA PRO A 17 -9.88 29.01 13.40
C PRO A 17 -9.61 28.84 14.91
N GLY A 18 -10.54 29.23 15.79
CA GLY A 18 -10.28 29.40 17.24
C GLY A 18 -10.92 28.39 18.20
N LYS A 19 -11.78 27.47 17.74
CA LYS A 19 -12.40 26.41 18.55
C LYS A 19 -12.52 25.15 17.70
N ALA A 20 -11.46 24.36 17.63
CA ALA A 20 -11.44 23.13 16.84
C ALA A 20 -12.20 22.00 17.57
N THR A 21 -13.51 22.14 17.75
CA THR A 21 -14.36 20.95 17.74
C THR A 21 -14.16 20.33 16.37
N LEU A 22 -13.56 19.13 16.31
CA LEU A 22 -13.32 18.38 15.08
C LEU A 22 -14.68 18.04 14.46
N THR A 23 -15.22 18.95 13.67
CA THR A 23 -16.51 18.78 13.02
C THR A 23 -16.36 17.81 11.86
N PRO A 24 -17.38 16.99 11.60
CA PRO A 24 -17.38 16.08 10.47
C PRO A 24 -17.28 16.88 9.16
N PRO A 25 -16.68 16.30 8.11
CA PRO A 25 -16.40 17.00 6.86
C PRO A 25 -17.65 17.24 5.99
N PHE A 26 -18.79 16.67 6.38
CA PHE A 26 -20.09 16.82 5.71
C PHE A 26 -21.18 17.01 6.77
N PRO A 27 -22.28 17.72 6.45
CA PRO A 27 -23.44 17.85 7.32
C PRO A 27 -24.36 16.61 7.26
N GLU A 28 -25.28 16.50 8.22
CA GLU A 28 -26.17 15.34 8.39
C GLU A 28 -27.11 15.10 7.19
N ASP A 29 -27.53 16.15 6.50
CA ASP A 29 -28.38 16.10 5.29
C ASP A 29 -27.67 15.47 4.07
N VAL A 30 -26.34 15.42 4.10
CA VAL A 30 -25.50 14.93 2.99
C VAL A 30 -24.93 13.52 3.29
N GLN A 31 -25.30 12.90 4.41
CA GLN A 31 -24.81 11.56 4.75
C GLN A 31 -25.31 10.50 3.76
N LEU A 32 -24.46 9.55 3.41
CA LEU A 32 -24.80 8.49 2.44
C LEU A 32 -25.51 7.29 3.08
N VAL A 33 -25.37 7.13 4.40
CA VAL A 33 -25.99 6.03 5.16
C VAL A 33 -26.63 6.58 6.42
N SER A 34 -27.95 6.43 6.53
CA SER A 34 -28.73 6.84 7.71
C SER A 34 -28.76 5.77 8.80
N ALA A 35 -28.62 4.49 8.44
CA ALA A 35 -28.61 3.38 9.39
C ALA A 35 -27.34 3.38 10.25
N ALA A 36 -27.47 2.99 11.52
CA ALA A 36 -26.33 2.81 12.41
C ALA A 36 -25.38 1.74 11.84
N PRO A 37 -24.05 2.00 11.83
CA PRO A 37 -23.08 1.07 11.27
C PRO A 37 -22.98 -0.20 12.13
N ILE A 38 -23.07 -1.36 11.49
CA ILE A 38 -22.80 -2.63 12.14
C ILE A 38 -21.28 -2.82 12.19
N LEU A 39 -20.71 -2.82 13.40
CA LEU A 39 -19.29 -3.07 13.62
C LEU A 39 -19.01 -4.57 13.67
N PRO A 40 -17.83 -5.03 13.23
CA PRO A 40 -17.44 -6.43 13.34
C PRO A 40 -17.29 -6.85 14.80
N VAL A 41 -17.58 -8.11 15.13
CA VAL A 41 -17.51 -8.61 16.52
C VAL A 41 -16.07 -8.65 17.03
N LEU A 42 -15.14 -9.14 16.20
CA LEU A 42 -13.72 -9.21 16.54
C LEU A 42 -12.89 -8.89 15.32
N VAL A 43 -11.95 -7.97 15.48
CA VAL A 43 -10.97 -7.60 14.45
C VAL A 43 -9.62 -8.11 14.85
N ARG A 44 -8.99 -8.88 13.97
CA ARG A 44 -7.61 -9.31 14.16
C ARG A 44 -6.69 -8.11 13.98
N SER A 45 -6.11 -7.66 15.08
CA SER A 45 -5.01 -6.71 15.03
C SER A 45 -3.77 -7.44 14.54
N ASN A 46 -3.42 -7.19 13.27
CA ASN A 46 -2.11 -7.56 12.75
C ASN A 46 -1.11 -6.54 13.28
N GLY A 47 -0.84 -6.59 14.58
CA GLY A 47 0.11 -5.70 15.20
C GLY A 47 1.42 -5.72 14.43
N ASP A 48 1.92 -4.54 14.04
CA ASP A 48 3.35 -4.37 13.85
C ASP A 48 3.97 -4.91 15.14
N SER A 49 4.73 -6.00 15.03
CA SER A 49 5.24 -6.81 16.14
C SER A 49 6.26 -6.09 17.03
N ASN A 50 6.19 -4.76 17.09
CA ASN A 50 7.17 -3.87 17.70
C ASN A 50 6.84 -3.50 19.15
N ARG A 51 5.67 -3.84 19.70
CA ARG A 51 5.31 -3.39 21.06
C ARG A 51 5.09 -4.46 22.12
N THR A 52 5.07 -5.75 21.81
CA THR A 52 5.09 -6.79 22.86
C THR A 52 5.89 -8.01 22.44
N HIS A 53 6.73 -8.46 23.37
CA HIS A 53 7.51 -9.71 23.36
C HIS A 53 6.66 -11.00 23.25
N SER A 54 5.38 -10.89 22.92
CA SER A 54 4.42 -11.97 22.81
C SER A 54 3.74 -11.88 21.45
N ALA A 55 4.02 -12.85 20.57
CA ALA A 55 3.38 -13.03 19.27
C ALA A 55 1.93 -13.57 19.40
N HIS A 56 1.19 -13.09 20.40
CA HIS A 56 -0.22 -13.40 20.55
C HIS A 56 -1.00 -12.63 19.48
N ILE A 57 -1.82 -13.35 18.72
CA ILE A 57 -2.81 -12.72 17.84
C ILE A 57 -3.70 -11.87 18.74
N ARG A 58 -3.62 -10.55 18.59
CA ARG A 58 -4.50 -9.64 19.33
C ARG A 58 -5.80 -9.51 18.58
N TYR A 59 -6.90 -9.69 19.29
CA TYR A 59 -8.22 -9.38 18.81
C TYR A 59 -8.69 -8.08 19.48
N ILE A 60 -9.27 -7.20 18.67
CA ILE A 60 -9.90 -5.97 19.13
C ILE A 60 -11.41 -6.22 19.04
N ASP A 61 -12.10 -6.01 20.15
CA ASP A 61 -13.56 -5.93 20.18
C ASP A 61 -13.96 -4.44 20.04
N PRO A 62 -14.59 -4.03 18.92
CA PRO A 62 -15.00 -2.65 18.70
C PRO A 62 -16.04 -2.14 19.70
N MET A 63 -16.86 -3.01 20.30
CA MET A 63 -17.86 -2.60 21.30
C MET A 63 -17.20 -2.19 22.61
N HIS A 64 -16.15 -2.91 23.01
CA HIS A 64 -15.43 -2.61 24.25
C HIS A 64 -14.39 -1.50 24.07
N ASN A 65 -13.75 -1.42 22.90
CA ASN A 65 -12.67 -0.46 22.62
C ASN A 65 -12.82 0.19 21.23
N PRO A 66 -13.82 1.07 21.03
CA PRO A 66 -14.11 1.68 19.73
C PRO A 66 -12.94 2.53 19.22
N PHE A 67 -12.26 3.28 20.09
CA PHE A 67 -11.12 4.11 19.70
C PHE A 67 -9.94 3.29 19.15
N VAL A 68 -9.62 2.15 19.79
CA VAL A 68 -8.53 1.27 19.35
C VAL A 68 -8.88 0.61 18.02
N PHE A 69 -10.15 0.28 17.82
CA PHE A 69 -10.66 -0.19 16.54
C PHE A 69 -10.51 0.87 15.44
N VAL A 70 -10.99 2.10 15.67
CA VAL A 70 -10.89 3.20 14.68
C VAL A 70 -9.43 3.53 14.36
N GLU A 71 -8.57 3.55 15.37
CA GLU A 71 -7.13 3.73 15.15
C GLU A 71 -6.57 2.60 14.28
N HIS A 72 -6.90 1.34 14.57
CA HIS A 72 -6.48 0.21 13.75
C HIS A 72 -7.00 0.30 12.30
N GLU A 73 -8.24 0.76 12.12
CA GLU A 73 -8.91 0.82 10.81
C GLU A 73 -8.43 1.96 9.92
N LEU A 74 -7.99 3.09 10.49
CA LEU A 74 -7.66 4.33 9.77
C LEU A 74 -6.18 4.74 9.85
N SER A 75 -5.39 4.14 10.73
CA SER A 75 -3.99 4.49 10.91
C SER A 75 -3.12 4.02 9.73
N VAL A 76 -2.45 4.98 9.10
CA VAL A 76 -1.46 4.76 8.02
C VAL A 76 -0.03 4.98 8.49
N ARG A 77 0.19 5.06 9.82
CA ARG A 77 1.49 5.39 10.45
C ARG A 77 2.65 4.55 9.93
N ARG A 78 2.40 3.27 9.67
CA ARG A 78 3.41 2.35 9.14
C ARG A 78 4.03 2.88 7.85
N LEU A 79 3.21 3.42 6.96
CA LEU A 79 3.62 4.02 5.69
C LEU A 79 4.15 5.45 5.86
N ASP A 80 3.60 6.22 6.81
CA ASP A 80 4.09 7.58 7.09
C ASP A 80 5.59 7.59 7.42
N LEU A 81 6.09 6.54 8.09
CA LEU A 81 7.52 6.37 8.39
C LEU A 81 8.42 6.37 7.15
N VAL A 82 7.92 5.92 6.01
CA VAL A 82 8.68 5.83 4.76
C VAL A 82 8.26 6.89 3.72
N ALA A 83 7.43 7.86 4.12
CA ALA A 83 6.88 8.87 3.22
C ALA A 83 7.93 9.71 2.50
N SER A 84 9.05 10.00 3.14
CA SER A 84 10.18 10.74 2.53
C SER A 84 10.77 10.02 1.30
N HIS A 85 10.62 8.70 1.19
CA HIS A 85 11.15 7.90 0.10
C HIS A 85 10.05 7.30 -0.80
N MET A 86 8.78 7.64 -0.55
CA MET A 86 7.65 7.11 -1.32
C MET A 86 7.61 7.57 -2.78
N TRP A 87 8.39 8.61 -3.14
CA TRP A 87 8.59 9.04 -4.53
C TRP A 87 9.16 7.92 -5.42
N ILE A 88 9.88 6.95 -4.85
CA ILE A 88 10.34 5.75 -5.57
C ILE A 88 9.12 4.91 -5.97
N ALA A 89 8.13 4.77 -5.08
CA ALA A 89 7.01 3.88 -5.25
C ALA A 89 5.85 4.44 -6.09
N GLY A 90 5.74 5.75 -6.23
CA GLY A 90 4.67 6.36 -7.01
C GLY A 90 4.72 7.88 -7.05
N ILE A 91 3.77 8.43 -7.81
CA ILE A 91 3.72 9.86 -8.13
C ILE A 91 2.77 10.55 -7.13
N PRO A 92 3.15 11.73 -6.59
CA PRO A 92 2.26 12.53 -5.76
C PRO A 92 0.90 12.79 -6.43
N ARG A 93 -0.18 12.73 -5.65
CA ARG A 93 -1.56 13.07 -6.04
C ARG A 93 -2.15 12.32 -7.26
N ASN A 94 -1.47 11.31 -7.78
CA ASN A 94 -1.93 10.56 -8.96
C ASN A 94 -2.84 9.39 -8.54
N ILE A 95 -4.15 9.63 -8.50
CA ILE A 95 -5.19 8.60 -8.32
C ILE A 95 -6.03 8.59 -9.60
N ARG A 96 -6.05 7.46 -10.29
CA ARG A 96 -6.81 7.29 -11.53
C ARG A 96 -8.22 6.77 -11.21
N PRO A 97 -9.26 7.24 -11.90
CA PRO A 97 -10.63 6.75 -11.71
C PRO A 97 -10.79 5.26 -11.97
N LEU A 98 -11.86 4.65 -11.45
CA LEU A 98 -12.09 3.20 -11.51
C LEU A 98 -12.18 2.65 -12.92
N HIS A 99 -12.91 3.29 -13.83
CA HIS A 99 -12.99 2.90 -15.24
C HIS A 99 -11.59 2.87 -15.89
N ARG A 100 -10.70 3.80 -15.49
CA ARG A 100 -9.32 3.84 -15.96
C ARG A 100 -8.46 2.74 -15.34
N GLN A 101 -8.74 2.29 -14.12
CA GLN A 101 -8.10 1.10 -13.56
C GLN A 101 -8.42 -0.13 -14.40
N LEU A 102 -9.69 -0.30 -14.77
CA LEU A 102 -10.14 -1.41 -15.61
C LEU A 102 -9.53 -1.35 -17.02
N SER A 103 -9.45 -0.17 -17.64
CA SER A 103 -8.81 -0.02 -18.96
C SER A 103 -7.31 -0.34 -18.94
N LEU A 104 -6.65 -0.16 -17.80
CA LEU A 104 -5.27 -0.58 -17.55
C LEU A 104 -5.14 -2.09 -17.27
N ARG A 105 -6.21 -2.86 -17.43
CA ARG A 105 -6.30 -4.29 -17.12
C ARG A 105 -5.94 -4.60 -15.66
N ARG A 106 -6.33 -3.71 -14.74
CA ARG A 106 -6.19 -3.96 -13.32
C ARG A 106 -7.47 -4.56 -12.75
N THR A 107 -7.37 -5.70 -12.08
CA THR A 107 -8.43 -6.27 -11.26
C THR A 107 -8.52 -5.54 -9.93
N ILE A 108 -9.74 -5.22 -9.51
CA ILE A 108 -10.00 -4.56 -8.22
C ILE A 108 -10.07 -5.64 -7.13
N MET A 109 -9.12 -5.58 -6.19
CA MET A 109 -9.01 -6.52 -5.07
C MET A 109 -9.44 -5.84 -3.78
N ILE A 110 -10.44 -6.41 -3.10
CA ILE A 110 -10.94 -5.89 -1.82
C ILE A 110 -9.94 -6.19 -0.70
N THR A 111 -9.66 -5.21 0.16
CA THR A 111 -8.81 -5.36 1.35
C THR A 111 -9.36 -4.57 2.53
N GLU A 112 -9.53 -5.17 3.71
CA GLU A 112 -9.93 -4.39 4.89
C GLU A 112 -8.80 -3.54 5.48
N ARG A 113 -7.56 -3.76 5.03
CA ARG A 113 -6.41 -3.02 5.52
C ARG A 113 -6.25 -1.68 4.81
N ILE A 114 -6.26 -0.59 5.57
CA ILE A 114 -6.06 0.77 5.05
C ILE A 114 -4.67 0.98 4.46
N ASP A 115 -3.66 0.28 5.00
CA ASP A 115 -2.28 0.37 4.54
C ASP A 115 -2.09 -0.23 3.12
N LEU A 116 -3.03 -1.07 2.67
CA LEU A 116 -3.05 -1.62 1.31
C LEU A 116 -3.90 -0.81 0.32
N HIS A 117 -4.69 0.16 0.79
CA HIS A 117 -5.52 0.97 -0.09
C HIS A 117 -4.65 1.78 -1.07
N LEU A 118 -5.01 1.74 -2.37
CA LEU A 118 -4.28 2.30 -3.52
C LEU A 118 -2.91 1.66 -3.83
N LEU A 119 -2.60 0.50 -3.24
CA LEU A 119 -1.43 -0.26 -3.67
C LEU A 119 -1.78 -1.09 -4.88
N TRP A 120 -0.93 -1.05 -5.90
CA TRP A 120 -1.11 -1.85 -7.10
C TRP A 120 0.14 -2.65 -7.44
N GLY A 121 -0.07 -3.82 -8.05
CA GLY A 121 0.98 -4.72 -8.48
C GLY A 121 0.40 -5.93 -9.19
N ARG A 122 1.16 -6.53 -10.12
CA ARG A 122 0.77 -7.78 -10.81
C ARG A 122 -0.58 -7.73 -11.55
N GLY A 123 -1.00 -6.55 -11.99
CA GLY A 123 -2.30 -6.39 -12.64
C GLY A 123 -3.47 -6.31 -11.64
N GLU A 124 -3.21 -6.10 -10.36
CA GLU A 124 -4.23 -5.91 -9.33
C GLU A 124 -4.05 -4.54 -8.66
N ILE A 125 -5.16 -3.95 -8.23
CA ILE A 125 -5.20 -2.79 -7.34
C ILE A 125 -6.00 -3.12 -6.10
N HIS A 126 -5.40 -2.89 -4.93
CA HIS A 126 -6.02 -3.15 -3.65
C HIS A 126 -6.80 -1.92 -3.18
N LEU A 127 -8.10 -2.10 -2.96
CA LEU A 127 -9.01 -1.05 -2.50
C LEU A 127 -9.76 -1.52 -1.26
N LYS A 128 -9.65 -0.71 -0.19
CA LYS A 128 -10.46 -0.85 1.01
C LYS A 128 -11.88 -0.29 0.83
N PRO A 129 -12.95 -1.08 0.98
CA PRO A 129 -14.33 -0.58 0.95
C PRO A 129 -14.53 0.54 1.96
N ILE A 130 -15.42 1.49 1.68
CA ILE A 130 -15.69 2.57 2.63
C ILE A 130 -16.46 1.98 3.81
N PRO A 131 -15.93 2.03 5.05
CA PRO A 131 -16.66 1.60 6.23
C PRO A 131 -17.92 2.46 6.42
N SER A 132 -19.04 1.82 6.76
CA SER A 132 -20.33 2.50 6.94
C SER A 132 -20.28 3.60 8.01
N PHE A 133 -19.46 3.44 9.04
CA PHE A 133 -19.31 4.46 10.09
C PHE A 133 -18.68 5.76 9.60
N LEU A 134 -17.98 5.76 8.46
CA LEU A 134 -17.47 6.98 7.82
C LEU A 134 -18.51 7.68 6.93
N LEU A 135 -19.61 6.99 6.61
CA LEU A 135 -20.69 7.48 5.76
C LEU A 135 -21.89 8.02 6.56
N ASN A 136 -21.91 7.78 7.87
CA ASN A 136 -22.93 8.26 8.80
C ASN A 136 -22.37 9.42 9.63
N HIS A 137 -23.12 10.52 9.72
CA HIS A 137 -22.65 11.74 10.38
C HIS A 137 -22.43 11.55 11.88
N ALA A 138 -23.42 10.96 12.58
CA ALA A 138 -23.36 10.74 14.02
C ALA A 138 -22.19 9.82 14.40
N SER A 139 -22.04 8.70 13.68
CA SER A 139 -20.93 7.76 13.92
C SER A 139 -19.57 8.35 13.62
N PHE A 140 -19.43 9.21 12.61
CA PHE A 140 -18.17 9.91 12.33
C PHE A 140 -17.78 10.79 13.53
N CYS A 141 -18.72 11.59 14.05
CA CYS A 141 -18.48 12.41 15.23
C CYS A 141 -18.08 11.57 16.45
N GLU A 142 -18.86 10.52 16.72
CA GLU A 142 -18.68 9.71 17.91
C GLU A 142 -17.38 8.89 17.90
N LEU A 143 -17.04 8.28 16.77
CA LEU A 143 -15.94 7.33 16.69
C LEU A 143 -14.62 7.97 16.25
N VAL A 144 -14.66 9.04 15.45
CA VAL A 144 -13.46 9.66 14.86
C VAL A 144 -13.13 10.97 15.56
N SER A 145 -14.13 11.85 15.76
CA SER A 145 -13.90 13.20 16.26
C SER A 145 -13.80 13.32 17.79
N ASN A 146 -14.42 12.42 18.57
CA ASN A 146 -14.51 12.52 20.04
C ASN A 146 -13.23 12.15 20.83
N GLY A 147 -12.10 11.91 20.16
CA GLY A 147 -10.84 11.51 20.82
C GLY A 147 -9.97 12.67 21.33
N THR A 148 -8.89 12.34 22.04
CA THR A 148 -7.87 13.31 22.51
C THR A 148 -7.29 14.14 21.36
N ASN A 149 -7.22 15.46 21.52
CA ASN A 149 -7.01 16.46 20.46
C ASN A 149 -5.95 16.11 19.38
N ILE A 150 -4.82 15.49 19.76
CA ILE A 150 -3.73 15.18 18.82
C ILE A 150 -3.98 13.88 18.04
N GLN A 151 -4.54 12.85 18.71
CA GLN A 151 -4.77 11.56 18.07
C GLN A 151 -6.04 11.58 17.23
N SER A 152 -7.09 12.23 17.72
CA SER A 152 -8.33 12.46 16.96
C SER A 152 -8.09 13.34 15.73
N SER A 153 -7.25 14.37 15.82
CA SER A 153 -6.92 15.17 14.63
C SER A 153 -6.18 14.37 13.55
N TYR A 154 -5.23 13.49 13.93
CA TYR A 154 -4.57 12.58 12.97
C TYR A 154 -5.57 11.62 12.32
N LEU A 155 -6.44 10.98 13.12
CA LEU A 155 -7.42 10.02 12.60
C LEU A 155 -8.47 10.70 11.71
N THR A 156 -8.91 11.91 12.09
CA THR A 156 -9.83 12.73 11.28
C THR A 156 -9.19 13.12 9.96
N ALA A 157 -7.94 13.58 9.97
CA ALA A 157 -7.20 13.87 8.74
C ALA A 157 -7.06 12.64 7.84
N SER A 158 -6.70 11.49 8.41
CA SER A 158 -6.59 10.22 7.67
C SER A 158 -7.93 9.75 7.10
N ALA A 159 -9.04 9.92 7.85
CA ALA A 159 -10.40 9.61 7.40
C ALA A 159 -10.80 10.48 6.21
N ILE A 160 -10.57 11.79 6.31
CA ILE A 160 -10.87 12.75 5.23
C ILE A 160 -10.04 12.45 3.99
N ASP A 161 -8.74 12.20 4.16
CA ASP A 161 -7.85 11.85 3.05
C ASP A 161 -8.25 10.53 2.38
N PHE A 162 -8.69 9.53 3.17
CA PHE A 162 -9.23 8.28 2.65
C PHE A 162 -10.54 8.48 1.89
N LEU A 163 -11.47 9.29 2.39
CA LEU A 163 -12.69 9.60 1.63
C LEU A 163 -12.37 10.41 0.36
N HIS A 164 -11.36 11.29 0.43
CA HIS A 164 -10.90 12.08 -0.71
C HIS A 164 -10.22 11.22 -1.78
N SER A 165 -9.58 10.10 -1.42
CA SER A 165 -9.11 9.14 -2.43
C SER A 165 -10.27 8.58 -3.24
N TYR A 166 -11.39 8.27 -2.58
CA TYR A 166 -12.61 7.79 -3.23
C TYR A 166 -13.26 8.84 -4.13
N CYS A 167 -13.20 10.12 -3.77
CA CYS A 167 -13.64 11.22 -4.64
C CYS A 167 -12.86 11.25 -5.96
N LYS A 168 -11.60 10.82 -5.96
CA LYS A 168 -10.75 10.72 -7.17
C LYS A 168 -10.91 9.38 -7.92
N LEU A 169 -11.34 8.33 -7.22
CA LEU A 169 -11.65 7.03 -7.82
C LEU A 169 -13.02 7.04 -8.53
N ILE A 170 -14.02 7.68 -7.92
CA ILE A 170 -15.40 7.73 -8.39
C ILE A 170 -15.69 9.13 -8.94
N VAL A 171 -15.33 9.35 -10.21
CA VAL A 171 -15.51 10.64 -10.88
C VAL A 171 -16.79 10.65 -11.69
N TYR A 172 -17.01 9.62 -12.51
CA TYR A 172 -18.17 9.51 -13.38
C TYR A 172 -19.23 8.55 -12.81
N GLU A 173 -20.45 8.63 -13.34
CA GLU A 173 -21.53 7.71 -12.98
C GLU A 173 -21.17 6.24 -13.29
N SER A 174 -20.42 5.98 -14.37
CA SER A 174 -19.87 4.66 -14.64
C SER A 174 -18.93 4.16 -13.54
N ASP A 175 -18.15 5.06 -12.92
CA ASP A 175 -17.27 4.69 -11.80
C ASP A 175 -18.08 4.34 -10.55
N LEU A 176 -19.22 5.00 -10.33
CA LEU A 176 -20.11 4.68 -9.23
C LEU A 176 -20.71 3.27 -9.40
N ALA A 177 -21.17 2.96 -10.62
CA ALA A 177 -21.65 1.61 -10.94
C ALA A 177 -20.56 0.55 -10.74
N ILE A 178 -19.32 0.84 -11.14
CA ILE A 178 -18.17 -0.05 -10.88
C ILE A 178 -17.93 -0.20 -9.37
N ALA A 179 -17.91 0.88 -8.60
CA ALA A 179 -17.70 0.84 -7.16
C ALA A 179 -18.76 -0.01 -6.44
N GLN A 180 -20.03 0.13 -6.83
CA GLN A 180 -21.14 -0.66 -6.29
C GLN A 180 -21.07 -2.14 -6.71
N SER A 181 -20.66 -2.42 -7.96
CA SER A 181 -20.48 -3.80 -8.44
C SER A 181 -19.40 -4.55 -7.64
N HIS A 182 -18.34 -3.85 -7.25
CA HIS A 182 -17.24 -4.37 -6.43
C HIS A 182 -17.47 -4.21 -4.92
N LYS A 183 -18.67 -3.80 -4.47
CA LYS A 183 -19.02 -3.62 -3.05
C LYS A 183 -18.10 -2.66 -2.29
N LEU A 184 -17.51 -1.68 -2.98
CA LEU A 184 -16.70 -0.62 -2.35
C LEU A 184 -17.57 0.45 -1.68
N LEU A 185 -18.79 0.61 -2.19
CA LEU A 185 -19.81 1.56 -1.74
C LEU A 185 -21.16 0.81 -1.60
N PRO A 186 -22.05 1.19 -0.67
CA PRO A 186 -23.40 0.63 -0.62
C PRO A 186 -24.17 0.84 -1.93
N LYS A 187 -24.99 -0.15 -2.32
CA LYS A 187 -25.75 -0.14 -3.59
C LYS A 187 -26.88 0.91 -3.64
N GLY A 188 -27.31 1.44 -2.50
CA GLY A 188 -28.42 2.39 -2.41
C GLY A 188 -28.04 3.85 -2.59
N VAL A 189 -26.83 4.15 -3.09
CA VAL A 189 -26.34 5.52 -3.24
C VAL A 189 -26.50 5.99 -4.68
N ASP A 190 -27.23 7.08 -4.87
CA ASP A 190 -27.37 7.72 -6.18
C ASP A 190 -26.17 8.61 -6.52
N TYR A 191 -25.92 8.84 -7.81
CA TYR A 191 -24.81 9.69 -8.24
C TYR A 191 -24.95 11.15 -7.78
N ALA A 192 -26.18 11.66 -7.67
CA ALA A 192 -26.46 12.99 -7.14
C ALA A 192 -26.07 13.09 -5.65
N GLN A 193 -26.42 12.08 -4.84
CA GLN A 193 -26.04 12.00 -3.43
C GLN A 193 -24.51 11.88 -3.28
N TRP A 194 -23.88 11.02 -4.07
CA TRP A 194 -22.42 10.88 -4.10
C TRP A 194 -21.73 12.20 -4.42
N THR A 195 -22.23 12.95 -5.41
CA THR A 195 -21.62 14.22 -5.83
C THR A 195 -21.73 15.30 -4.74
N ALA A 196 -22.87 15.37 -4.04
CA ALA A 196 -23.03 16.27 -2.90
C ALA A 196 -22.04 15.94 -1.78
N PHE A 197 -21.94 14.66 -1.42
CA PHE A 197 -20.99 14.16 -0.42
C PHE A 197 -19.53 14.43 -0.81
N ALA A 198 -19.14 14.05 -2.04
CA ALA A 198 -17.78 14.21 -2.54
C ALA A 198 -17.32 15.68 -2.58
N ARG A 199 -18.24 16.61 -2.83
CA ARG A 199 -17.97 18.06 -2.80
C ARG A 199 -17.61 18.53 -1.39
N CYS A 200 -18.34 18.08 -0.37
CA CYS A 200 -18.03 18.39 1.03
C CYS A 200 -16.65 17.85 1.44
N ILE A 201 -16.37 16.58 1.10
CA ILE A 201 -15.08 15.94 1.40
C ILE A 201 -13.91 16.65 0.71
N THR A 202 -14.07 17.02 -0.56
CA THR A 202 -12.99 17.67 -1.32
C THR A 202 -12.67 19.05 -0.75
N LYS A 203 -13.68 19.80 -0.29
CA LYS A 203 -13.48 21.07 0.42
C LYS A 203 -12.73 20.85 1.74
N ALA A 204 -13.14 19.86 2.53
CA ALA A 204 -12.49 19.53 3.81
C ALA A 204 -11.04 19.05 3.63
N ALA A 205 -10.73 18.33 2.55
CA ALA A 205 -9.38 17.86 2.24
C ALA A 205 -8.44 18.99 1.80
N GLN A 206 -8.96 20.09 1.25
CA GLN A 206 -8.15 21.26 0.89
C GLN A 206 -7.76 22.10 2.11
N SER A 207 -8.63 22.16 3.12
CA SER A 207 -8.37 22.92 4.35
C SER A 207 -7.50 22.15 5.36
N ASN A 208 -7.56 20.81 5.34
CA ASN A 208 -6.84 19.98 6.30
C ASN A 208 -5.42 19.62 5.82
N LYS A 209 -4.50 19.51 6.78
CA LYS A 209 -3.15 19.01 6.51
C LYS A 209 -3.21 17.49 6.33
N SER A 210 -3.04 17.03 5.10
CA SER A 210 -3.03 15.60 4.79
C SER A 210 -1.92 14.84 5.51
N ALA A 211 -2.18 13.57 5.85
CA ALA A 211 -1.15 12.70 6.38
C ALA A 211 -0.07 12.43 5.31
N PRO A 212 1.21 12.21 5.70
CA PRO A 212 2.32 12.06 4.76
C PRO A 212 2.08 10.99 3.67
N ARG A 213 1.42 9.88 4.02
CA ARG A 213 1.02 8.84 3.08
C ARG A 213 0.08 9.34 1.98
N TRP A 214 -0.95 10.10 2.34
CA TRP A 214 -2.02 10.51 1.43
C TRP A 214 -1.62 11.59 0.42
N VAL A 215 -0.43 12.19 0.59
CA VAL A 215 0.19 13.04 -0.45
C VAL A 215 0.43 12.25 -1.74
N PHE A 216 0.73 10.96 -1.60
CA PHE A 216 0.92 10.04 -2.72
C PHE A 216 -0.39 9.36 -3.08
N GLY A 217 -0.63 9.18 -4.38
CA GLY A 217 -1.83 8.48 -4.86
C GLY A 217 -1.59 6.98 -4.94
N GLU A 218 -1.64 6.45 -6.16
CA GLU A 218 -1.36 5.04 -6.43
C GLU A 218 0.11 4.70 -6.20
N LEU A 219 0.36 3.65 -5.42
CA LEU A 219 1.71 3.22 -5.09
C LEU A 219 1.98 1.79 -5.52
N ARG A 220 3.13 1.57 -6.14
CA ARG A 220 3.50 0.25 -6.67
C ARG A 220 4.02 -0.65 -5.54
N LEU A 221 3.32 -1.75 -5.30
CA LEU A 221 3.62 -2.69 -4.22
C LEU A 221 5.06 -3.23 -4.28
N SER A 222 5.57 -3.52 -5.49
CA SER A 222 6.95 -4.02 -5.67
C SER A 222 8.01 -3.03 -5.18
N ARG A 223 7.75 -1.72 -5.34
CA ARG A 223 8.68 -0.65 -4.97
C ARG A 223 8.57 -0.31 -3.49
N ILE A 224 7.37 -0.38 -2.90
CA ILE A 224 7.23 -0.31 -1.44
C ILE A 224 7.94 -1.51 -0.79
N ASN A 225 7.78 -2.71 -1.34
CA ASN A 225 8.46 -3.88 -0.82
C ASN A 225 9.99 -3.74 -0.85
N PHE A 226 10.52 -3.19 -1.95
CA PHE A 226 11.92 -2.80 -2.06
C PHE A 226 12.31 -1.79 -0.97
N LEU A 227 11.51 -0.73 -0.78
CA LEU A 227 11.77 0.31 0.22
C LEU A 227 11.87 -0.26 1.64
N TYR A 228 10.92 -1.11 2.05
CA TYR A 228 10.95 -1.75 3.37
C TYR A 228 12.12 -2.72 3.54
N ARG A 229 12.56 -3.36 2.45
CA ARG A 229 13.67 -4.32 2.47
C ARG A 229 15.04 -3.64 2.58
N PHE A 230 15.21 -2.47 1.95
CA PHE A 230 16.53 -1.87 1.75
C PHE A 230 16.76 -0.55 2.50
N LEU A 231 15.73 0.12 3.04
CA LEU A 231 15.97 1.29 3.88
C LEU A 231 16.68 0.89 5.17
N PRO A 232 17.84 1.49 5.51
CA PRO A 232 18.61 1.13 6.71
C PRO A 232 17.78 1.18 8.00
N SER A 233 16.86 2.14 8.11
CA SER A 233 15.95 2.30 9.24
C SER A 233 14.98 1.11 9.45
N MET A 234 14.68 0.34 8.39
CA MET A 234 13.67 -0.73 8.37
C MET A 234 14.27 -2.11 8.01
N SER A 235 15.46 -2.11 7.39
CA SER A 235 16.13 -3.27 6.79
C SER A 235 16.25 -4.44 7.76
N GLY A 236 16.77 -4.24 8.97
CA GLY A 236 16.99 -5.34 9.93
C GLY A 236 15.73 -6.17 10.29
N ARG A 237 14.52 -5.59 10.21
CA ARG A 237 13.25 -6.25 10.59
C ARG A 237 12.38 -6.67 9.41
N TYR A 238 12.48 -5.98 8.27
CA TYR A 238 11.62 -6.21 7.11
C TYR A 238 12.36 -6.81 5.90
N LEU A 239 13.67 -7.10 5.99
CA LEU A 239 14.46 -7.66 4.89
C LEU A 239 13.83 -8.92 4.29
N LEU A 240 13.35 -9.81 5.16
CA LEU A 240 12.77 -11.10 4.76
C LEU A 240 11.25 -11.04 4.56
N ARG A 241 10.57 -10.23 5.38
CA ARG A 241 9.11 -10.21 5.43
C ARG A 241 8.49 -9.26 4.41
N GLY A 242 9.21 -8.23 3.99
CA GLY A 242 8.68 -7.21 3.10
C GLY A 242 7.55 -6.38 3.72
N TYR A 243 6.81 -5.67 2.85
CA TYR A 243 5.68 -4.82 3.27
C TYR A 243 4.38 -5.62 3.47
N THR A 244 4.06 -6.54 2.58
CA THR A 244 2.93 -7.48 2.70
C THR A 244 3.43 -8.89 2.97
N TRP A 245 2.85 -9.54 3.98
CA TRP A 245 3.08 -10.96 4.24
C TRP A 245 2.14 -11.77 3.34
N ASP A 246 2.40 -11.77 2.04
CA ASP A 246 1.71 -12.66 1.13
C ASP A 246 2.63 -13.85 0.80
N VAL A 247 2.09 -15.06 0.92
CA VAL A 247 2.80 -16.34 1.02
C VAL A 247 3.67 -16.63 -0.23
N ASN A 248 3.45 -15.91 -1.32
CA ASN A 248 4.07 -16.15 -2.62
C ASN A 248 5.17 -15.15 -3.05
N HIS A 249 5.70 -14.32 -2.15
CA HIS A 249 6.68 -13.28 -2.54
C HIS A 249 8.05 -13.81 -2.99
N TYR A 250 8.50 -14.95 -2.46
CA TYR A 250 9.83 -15.48 -2.80
C TYR A 250 9.87 -16.09 -4.20
N SER A 251 8.91 -16.97 -4.52
CA SER A 251 8.82 -17.62 -5.83
C SER A 251 8.67 -16.61 -6.96
N THR A 252 7.86 -15.58 -6.76
CA THR A 252 7.61 -14.54 -7.75
C THR A 252 8.73 -13.52 -7.88
N PHE A 253 9.40 -13.16 -6.79
CA PHE A 253 10.65 -12.39 -6.86
C PHE A 253 11.72 -13.18 -7.61
N LEU A 254 11.91 -14.46 -7.29
CA LEU A 254 12.84 -15.31 -8.00
C LEU A 254 12.47 -15.44 -9.48
N GLN A 255 11.23 -15.75 -9.84
CA GLN A 255 10.81 -15.88 -11.24
C GLN A 255 11.05 -14.59 -12.04
N ALA A 256 10.77 -13.42 -11.47
CA ALA A 256 10.98 -12.14 -12.15
C ALA A 256 12.47 -11.84 -12.41
N ASN A 257 13.35 -12.19 -11.47
CA ASN A 257 14.79 -11.97 -11.59
C ASN A 257 15.50 -13.10 -12.34
N PHE A 258 15.00 -14.33 -12.24
CA PHE A 258 15.54 -15.52 -12.89
C PHE A 258 15.52 -15.39 -14.40
N ARG A 259 14.50 -14.73 -14.97
CA ARG A 259 14.47 -14.41 -16.40
C ARG A 259 15.71 -13.63 -16.85
N TRP A 260 16.11 -12.59 -16.12
CA TRP A 260 17.29 -11.79 -16.46
C TRP A 260 18.59 -12.55 -16.26
N VAL A 261 18.70 -13.31 -15.17
CA VAL A 261 19.87 -14.15 -14.90
C VAL A 261 20.03 -15.22 -15.99
N LEU A 262 18.93 -15.88 -16.38
CA LEU A 262 18.92 -16.88 -17.43
C LEU A 262 19.32 -16.28 -18.79
N THR A 263 18.79 -15.10 -19.15
CA THR A 263 19.18 -14.40 -20.38
C THR A 263 20.67 -14.08 -20.40
N MET A 264 21.22 -13.55 -19.29
CA MET A 264 22.64 -13.23 -19.18
C MET A 264 23.51 -14.49 -19.25
N PHE A 265 23.11 -15.56 -18.57
CA PHE A 265 23.78 -16.86 -18.63
C PHE A 265 23.79 -17.45 -20.05
N LEU A 266 22.66 -17.42 -20.76
CA LEU A 266 22.56 -17.90 -22.13
C LEU A 266 23.48 -17.10 -23.07
N PHE A 267 23.44 -15.77 -22.97
CA PHE A 267 24.32 -14.91 -23.76
C PHE A 267 25.80 -15.21 -23.49
N LEU A 268 26.18 -15.30 -22.21
CA LEU A 268 27.55 -15.58 -21.81
C LEU A 268 28.03 -16.95 -22.27
N SER A 269 27.15 -17.97 -22.20
CA SER A 269 27.45 -19.32 -22.68
C SER A 269 27.73 -19.35 -24.18
N VAL A 270 26.96 -18.59 -24.98
CA VAL A 270 27.20 -18.47 -26.42
C VAL A 270 28.56 -17.81 -26.70
N VAL A 271 28.89 -16.73 -26.00
CA VAL A 271 30.19 -16.05 -26.16
C VAL A 271 31.36 -16.96 -25.76
N LEU A 272 31.23 -17.69 -24.64
CA LEU A 272 32.26 -18.63 -24.19
C LEU A 272 32.43 -19.79 -25.17
N ASN A 273 31.35 -20.32 -25.72
CA ASN A 273 31.42 -21.35 -26.77
C ASN A 273 32.09 -20.83 -28.05
N ALA A 274 31.82 -19.57 -28.44
CA ALA A 274 32.50 -18.96 -29.59
C ALA A 274 34.01 -18.84 -29.36
N PHE A 275 34.45 -18.46 -28.14
CA PHE A 275 35.87 -18.47 -27.78
C PHE A 275 36.48 -19.87 -27.83
N GLN A 276 35.76 -20.90 -27.36
CA GLN A 276 36.23 -22.29 -27.44
C GLN A 276 36.44 -22.73 -28.89
N VAL A 277 35.52 -22.39 -29.79
CA VAL A 277 35.64 -22.69 -31.23
C VAL A 277 36.81 -21.93 -31.85
N ALA A 278 36.95 -20.64 -31.57
CA ALA A 278 38.04 -19.83 -32.11
C ALA A 278 39.41 -20.33 -31.65
N LEU A 279 39.57 -20.68 -30.37
CA LEU A 279 40.81 -21.22 -29.80
C LEU A 279 41.14 -22.64 -30.27
N ALA A 280 40.16 -23.38 -30.78
CA ALA A 280 40.38 -24.68 -31.39
C ALA A 280 41.02 -24.59 -32.78
N THR A 281 41.05 -23.41 -33.40
CA THR A 281 41.67 -23.17 -34.71
C THR A 281 43.06 -22.56 -34.59
N ASP A 282 43.94 -22.86 -35.54
CA ASP A 282 45.28 -22.28 -35.60
C ASP A 282 45.23 -20.74 -35.77
N LEU A 283 44.23 -20.23 -36.50
CA LEU A 283 44.00 -18.79 -36.65
C LEU A 283 43.80 -18.08 -35.30
N GLY A 284 42.96 -18.65 -34.43
CA GLY A 284 42.72 -18.07 -33.11
C GLY A 284 43.89 -18.25 -32.14
N ARG A 285 44.63 -19.36 -32.25
CA ARG A 285 45.80 -19.65 -31.40
C ARG A 285 47.00 -18.77 -31.74
N ASP A 286 47.22 -18.50 -33.02
CA ASP A 286 48.41 -17.80 -33.52
C ASP A 286 48.22 -16.26 -33.59
N THR A 287 46.97 -15.79 -33.44
CA THR A 287 46.69 -14.34 -33.36
C THR A 287 47.21 -13.77 -32.03
N GLN A 288 48.12 -12.80 -32.11
CA GLN A 288 48.72 -12.17 -30.92
C GLN A 288 47.63 -11.58 -30.00
N GLY A 289 47.69 -11.96 -28.72
CA GLY A 289 46.81 -11.46 -27.66
C GLY A 289 45.41 -12.08 -27.59
N PHE A 290 44.94 -12.78 -28.63
CA PHE A 290 43.60 -13.39 -28.62
C PHE A 290 43.45 -14.50 -27.56
N PRO A 291 44.39 -15.45 -27.40
CA PRO A 291 44.31 -16.47 -26.35
C PRO A 291 44.33 -15.91 -24.94
N GLU A 292 45.12 -14.86 -24.70
CA GLU A 292 45.23 -14.20 -23.40
C GLU A 292 43.91 -13.50 -23.02
N VAL A 293 43.29 -12.80 -23.97
CA VAL A 293 42.00 -12.13 -23.78
C VAL A 293 40.89 -13.15 -23.52
N ALA A 294 40.82 -14.21 -24.33
CA ALA A 294 39.82 -15.27 -24.19
C ALA A 294 39.92 -15.97 -22.83
N TRP A 295 41.14 -16.29 -22.37
CA TRP A 295 41.38 -16.88 -21.06
C TRP A 295 40.94 -15.94 -19.92
N ARG A 296 41.37 -14.66 -19.95
CA ARG A 296 40.99 -13.68 -18.92
C ARG A 296 39.49 -13.48 -18.85
N PHE A 297 38.83 -13.37 -20.00
CA PHE A 297 37.37 -13.23 -20.07
C PHE A 297 36.66 -14.45 -19.49
N SER A 298 37.11 -15.66 -19.83
CA SER A 298 36.52 -16.90 -19.29
C SER A 298 36.67 -17.00 -17.77
N VAL A 299 37.84 -16.68 -17.22
CA VAL A 299 38.07 -16.66 -15.77
C VAL A 299 37.18 -15.62 -15.09
N PHE A 300 37.07 -14.42 -15.67
CA PHE A 300 36.20 -13.36 -15.15
C PHE A 300 34.73 -13.81 -15.10
N CYS A 301 34.22 -14.43 -16.16
CA CYS A 301 32.86 -14.95 -16.22
C CYS A 301 32.58 -15.98 -15.12
N GLN A 302 33.52 -16.91 -14.92
CA GLN A 302 33.41 -17.95 -13.90
C GLN A 302 33.40 -17.35 -12.48
N LEU A 303 34.25 -16.35 -12.23
CA LEU A 303 34.30 -15.65 -10.94
C LEU A 303 33.02 -14.86 -10.66
N VAL A 304 32.44 -14.19 -11.66
CA VAL A 304 31.17 -13.47 -11.50
C VAL A 304 30.04 -14.43 -11.16
N ILE A 305 29.94 -15.58 -11.85
CA ILE A 305 28.93 -16.60 -11.56
C ILE A 305 29.13 -17.17 -10.15
N ALA A 306 30.37 -17.52 -9.78
CA ALA A 306 30.69 -18.04 -8.44
C ALA A 306 30.35 -17.02 -7.35
N ALA A 307 30.71 -15.75 -7.53
CA ALA A 307 30.39 -14.67 -6.60
C ALA A 307 28.86 -14.49 -6.45
N LEU A 308 28.11 -14.54 -7.55
CA LEU A 308 26.65 -14.45 -7.52
C LEU A 308 26.03 -15.62 -6.73
N ILE A 309 26.52 -16.85 -6.93
CA ILE A 309 26.08 -18.03 -6.19
C ILE A 309 26.36 -17.85 -4.70
N VAL A 310 27.57 -17.39 -4.33
CA VAL A 310 27.94 -17.14 -2.93
C VAL A 310 27.03 -16.09 -2.30
N VAL A 311 26.74 -14.99 -2.99
CA VAL A 311 25.82 -13.95 -2.50
C VAL A 311 24.40 -14.50 -2.29
N VAL A 312 23.89 -15.32 -3.22
CA VAL A 312 22.56 -15.93 -3.10
C VAL A 312 22.50 -16.92 -1.94
N LEU A 313 23.51 -17.79 -1.80
CA LEU A 313 23.61 -18.74 -0.69
C LEU A 313 23.71 -18.00 0.65
N PHE A 314 24.52 -16.95 0.72
CA PHE A 314 24.65 -16.12 1.91
C PHE A 314 23.33 -15.41 2.28
N ALA A 315 22.61 -14.88 1.29
CA ALA A 315 21.29 -14.29 1.52
C ALA A 315 20.27 -15.34 2.02
N LEU A 316 20.32 -16.57 1.48
CA LEU A 316 19.48 -17.69 1.90
C LEU A 316 19.80 -18.15 3.33
N THR A 317 21.08 -18.26 3.69
CA THR A 317 21.47 -18.65 5.05
C THR A 317 21.07 -17.59 6.06
N ILE A 318 21.26 -16.30 5.77
CA ILE A 318 20.74 -15.20 6.61
C ILE A 318 19.22 -15.32 6.74
N ALA A 319 18.51 -15.56 5.63
CA ALA A 319 17.06 -15.70 5.63
C ALA A 319 16.60 -16.85 6.54
N MET A 320 17.26 -18.00 6.44
CA MET A 320 16.97 -19.18 7.24
C MET A 320 17.30 -18.94 8.72
N VAL A 321 18.46 -18.35 9.03
CA VAL A 321 18.88 -18.06 10.41
C VAL A 321 17.95 -17.07 11.07
N VAL A 322 17.59 -15.97 10.41
CA VAL A 322 16.64 -14.99 10.97
C VAL A 322 15.26 -15.62 11.13
N ASN A 323 14.79 -16.41 10.16
CA ASN A 323 13.51 -17.11 10.31
C ASN A 323 13.54 -18.08 11.50
N ALA A 324 14.60 -18.87 11.63
CA ALA A 324 14.83 -19.79 12.75
C ALA A 324 14.92 -19.05 14.09
N LEU A 325 15.66 -17.93 14.17
CA LEU A 325 15.73 -17.08 15.35
C LEU A 325 14.37 -16.47 15.70
N THR A 326 13.61 -16.01 14.70
CA THR A 326 12.25 -15.49 14.96
C THR A 326 11.28 -16.60 15.38
N ALA A 327 11.47 -17.83 14.90
CA ALA A 327 10.67 -18.98 15.31
C ALA A 327 11.05 -19.46 16.73
N TRP A 328 12.34 -19.46 17.05
CA TRP A 328 12.87 -19.82 18.37
C TRP A 328 12.45 -18.79 19.42
N ARG A 329 12.60 -17.49 19.15
CA ARG A 329 12.10 -16.41 20.03
C ARG A 329 10.59 -16.46 20.24
N ARG A 330 9.83 -16.97 19.26
CA ARG A 330 8.37 -17.19 19.42
C ARG A 330 8.05 -18.35 20.36
N ARG A 331 8.90 -19.37 20.45
CA ARG A 331 8.70 -20.53 21.34
C ARG A 331 9.16 -20.29 22.77
N HIS A 332 10.13 -19.41 22.99
CA HIS A 332 10.63 -19.04 24.32
C HIS A 332 10.50 -17.53 24.56
N PRO A 333 9.30 -17.01 24.85
CA PRO A 333 9.17 -15.62 25.28
C PRO A 333 9.90 -15.44 26.62
N THR A 334 10.95 -14.63 26.62
CA THR A 334 11.61 -14.21 27.86
C THR A 334 10.62 -13.37 28.67
N HIS A 335 10.13 -13.90 29.79
CA HIS A 335 9.45 -13.11 30.80
C HIS A 335 10.48 -12.19 31.46
N ILE A 336 10.49 -10.93 31.07
CA ILE A 336 11.17 -9.83 31.79
C ILE A 336 10.14 -8.76 32.01
#